data_AF-A0A7S0R2D7-F1
#
_entry.id   AF-A0A7S0R2D7-F1
#
_cell.length_a   1.000
_cell.length_b   1.000
_cell.length_c   1.000
_cell.angle_alpha   90.00
_cell.angle_beta   90.00
_cell.angle_gamma   90.00
#
_symmetry.space_group_name_H-M   'P 1'
#
loop_
_entity.id
_entity.type
_entity.pdbx_description
1 polymer ?
#
loop_
_entity_poly.entity_id
_entity_poly.type
_entity_poly.pdbx_seq_one_letter_code
_entity_poly.pdbx_strand_id
1 'polypeptide(L)'
;AKVRNYVLRPLWHKAHDSYPQGYPADRVAYVNDVFFCAQDIVRLLQYKAADMACGLDFQRYRRHGRALAAAPATGPLSTAPEEEQPGLLRTPLEYLGTEADWARNGSSSSSSSSTRKLMSSWHYYDVWVGRDIGGQMISSHNPYIRHEGSRNRFRQGWPIPVHSCWNGLAVMNAAPFTRHNLRFRAGVEVKDECRASECSIIGFDFMRLGYGKFLLDPSVRMMYTVEGSAVHGGFDVPMRSLAEVQAQHDKDGMSKGGDPVGAFWEPAVVAKHALTPSSTISCCGTDAKGELDWRSWSSCAPLDVMGGRNFTGEFLTYLQQQLATPEGKLQWVGER
;
A
#
# COMPACT_ATOMS: atom_id res chain seq x y z
N ALA A 1 -11.36 9.58 3.29
CA ALA A 1 -10.52 10.71 3.73
C ALA A 1 -10.64 11.01 5.21
N LYS A 2 -11.84 11.35 5.69
CA LYS A 2 -12.08 11.80 7.08
C LYS A 2 -11.44 10.88 8.14
N VAL A 3 -11.73 9.58 8.08
CA VAL A 3 -11.22 8.58 9.05
C VAL A 3 -9.69 8.47 9.01
N ARG A 4 -9.08 8.37 7.81
CA ARG A 4 -7.61 8.29 7.68
C ARG A 4 -6.91 9.53 8.22
N ASN A 5 -7.47 10.72 7.98
CA ASN A 5 -6.92 11.95 8.55
C ASN A 5 -7.13 12.03 10.07
N TYR A 6 -8.24 11.52 10.59
CA TYR A 6 -8.50 11.50 12.03
C TYR A 6 -7.44 10.69 12.78
N VAL A 7 -7.11 9.49 12.29
CA VAL A 7 -6.11 8.62 12.94
C VAL A 7 -4.68 9.16 12.85
N LEU A 8 -4.40 10.01 11.85
CA LEU A 8 -3.10 10.67 11.73
C LEU A 8 -2.97 11.96 12.52
N ARG A 9 -4.05 12.46 13.15
CA ARG A 9 -4.00 13.68 13.97
C ARG A 9 -2.83 13.71 14.97
N PRO A 10 -2.43 12.61 15.63
CA PRO A 10 -1.28 12.63 16.53
C PRO A 10 0.02 13.13 15.89
N LEU A 11 0.19 13.05 14.58
CA LEU A 11 1.39 13.53 13.88
C LEU A 11 1.52 15.06 13.85
N TRP A 12 0.42 15.81 14.06
CA TRP A 12 0.42 17.28 13.92
C TRP A 12 -0.45 18.02 14.93
N HIS A 13 -1.34 17.33 15.64
CA HIS A 13 -2.06 17.88 16.77
C HIS A 13 -1.39 17.46 18.08
N LYS A 14 -1.52 18.34 19.08
CA LYS A 14 -1.23 18.09 20.50
C LYS A 14 -2.22 17.07 21.08
N ALA A 15 -2.22 15.86 20.53
CA ALA A 15 -3.11 14.79 20.97
C ALA A 15 -2.61 14.13 22.27
N HIS A 16 -1.37 14.40 22.67
CA HIS A 16 -0.73 13.80 23.83
C HIS A 16 0.25 14.79 24.49
N ASP A 17 0.23 14.90 25.82
CA ASP A 17 1.03 15.87 26.57
C ASP A 17 2.55 15.70 26.36
N SER A 18 2.98 14.47 26.05
CA SER A 18 4.39 14.15 25.74
C SER A 18 4.87 14.69 24.39
N TYR A 19 3.97 15.09 23.48
CA TYR A 19 4.31 15.53 22.12
C TYR A 19 3.65 16.88 21.79
N PRO A 20 4.15 17.99 22.37
CA PRO A 20 3.53 19.30 22.23
C PRO A 20 3.60 19.89 20.81
N GLN A 21 4.38 19.27 19.92
CA GLN A 21 4.50 19.63 18.49
C GLN A 21 3.99 18.51 17.55
N GLY A 22 3.30 17.50 18.09
CA GLY A 22 2.93 16.28 17.36
C GLY A 22 3.99 15.17 17.52
N TYR A 23 3.56 13.93 17.31
CA TYR A 23 4.41 12.74 17.40
C TYR A 23 5.45 12.75 16.26
N PRO A 24 6.76 12.70 16.56
CA PRO A 24 7.82 12.85 15.58
C PRO A 24 8.08 11.53 14.83
N ALA A 25 7.08 11.02 14.12
CA ALA A 25 7.25 9.82 13.31
C ALA A 25 8.14 10.09 12.09
N ASP A 26 9.05 9.17 11.78
CA ASP A 26 9.75 9.11 10.48
C ASP A 26 8.95 8.34 9.42
N ARG A 27 8.09 7.43 9.88
CA ARG A 27 7.33 6.49 9.07
C ARG A 27 5.91 6.30 9.60
N VAL A 28 4.98 6.08 8.68
CA VAL A 28 3.59 5.73 8.97
C VAL A 28 3.28 4.41 8.30
N ALA A 29 2.88 3.40 9.08
CA ALA A 29 2.39 2.13 8.55
C ALA A 29 0.87 2.16 8.49
N TYR A 30 0.32 1.93 7.30
CA TYR A 30 -1.09 1.81 7.04
C TYR A 30 -1.46 0.36 6.75
N VAL A 31 -2.40 -0.17 7.52
CA VAL A 31 -2.96 -1.51 7.33
C VAL A 31 -4.47 -1.38 7.12
N ASN A 32 -4.99 -1.95 6.03
CA ASN A 32 -6.42 -2.07 5.81
C ASN A 32 -6.99 -3.26 6.63
N ASP A 33 -8.20 -3.69 6.31
CA ASP A 33 -8.94 -4.84 6.83
C ASP A 33 -8.41 -6.19 6.31
N VAL A 34 -7.09 -6.39 6.42
CA VAL A 34 -6.40 -7.58 5.93
C VAL A 34 -5.78 -8.39 7.08
N PHE A 35 -5.60 -9.68 6.86
CA PHE A 35 -4.71 -10.52 7.66
C PHE A 35 -3.27 -10.31 7.19
N PHE A 36 -2.38 -10.01 8.14
CA PHE A 36 -0.97 -9.68 7.90
C PHE A 36 -0.07 -10.27 9.00
N CYS A 37 1.21 -10.44 8.70
CA CYS A 37 2.24 -10.79 9.68
C CYS A 37 2.92 -9.51 10.18
N ALA A 38 3.23 -9.40 11.49
CA ALA A 38 3.94 -8.23 12.02
C ALA A 38 5.32 -8.02 11.35
N GLN A 39 5.96 -9.12 10.96
CA GLN A 39 7.23 -9.16 10.24
C GLN A 39 7.15 -8.46 8.88
N ASP A 40 5.98 -8.49 8.23
CA ASP A 40 5.77 -7.82 6.93
C ASP A 40 5.85 -6.29 7.09
N ILE A 41 5.32 -5.75 8.19
CA ILE A 41 5.45 -4.32 8.51
C ILE A 41 6.93 -3.97 8.75
N VAL A 42 7.62 -4.78 9.56
CA VAL A 42 9.04 -4.56 9.87
C VAL A 42 9.91 -4.65 8.62
N ARG A 43 9.58 -5.57 7.70
CA ARG A 43 10.25 -5.72 6.40
C ARG A 43 10.08 -4.46 5.55
N LEU A 44 8.86 -3.95 5.39
CA LEU A 44 8.63 -2.74 4.61
C LEU A 44 9.30 -1.50 5.23
N LEU A 45 9.41 -1.44 6.57
CA LEU A 45 10.16 -0.39 7.27
C LEU A 45 11.66 -0.39 6.96
N GLN A 46 12.23 -1.47 6.44
CA GLN A 46 13.65 -1.51 6.06
C GLN A 46 13.95 -0.74 4.76
N TYR A 47 12.94 -0.42 3.95
CA TYR A 47 13.08 0.36 2.72
C TYR A 47 13.13 1.87 3.03
N LYS A 48 14.24 2.32 3.63
CA LYS A 48 14.44 3.71 4.11
C LYS A 48 14.54 4.74 3.00
N ALA A 49 14.94 4.33 1.80
CA ALA A 49 15.00 5.19 0.63
C ALA A 49 13.67 5.32 -0.12
N ALA A 50 12.70 4.45 0.18
CA ALA A 50 11.36 4.52 -0.39
C ALA A 50 10.52 5.57 0.35
N ASP A 51 9.78 6.36 -0.42
CA ASP A 51 8.75 7.27 0.10
C ASP A 51 7.46 6.52 0.42
N MET A 52 7.24 5.41 -0.28
CA MET A 52 6.16 4.46 -0.02
C MET A 52 6.64 3.05 -0.38
N ALA A 53 6.46 2.10 0.52
CA ALA A 53 6.71 0.68 0.27
C ALA A 53 5.46 -0.13 0.59
N CYS A 54 5.02 -0.99 -0.33
CA CYS A 54 3.77 -1.74 -0.19
C CYS A 54 3.95 -3.24 -0.41
N GLY A 55 3.00 -4.02 0.13
CA GLY A 55 2.83 -5.44 -0.17
C GLY A 55 1.84 -5.72 -1.30
N LEU A 56 1.37 -6.96 -1.37
CA LEU A 56 0.29 -7.41 -2.25
C LEU A 56 -0.86 -7.94 -1.42
N ASP A 57 -2.10 -7.61 -1.77
CA ASP A 57 -3.28 -8.19 -1.15
C ASP A 57 -4.04 -9.12 -2.09
N PHE A 58 -4.57 -10.19 -1.51
CA PHE A 58 -5.26 -11.23 -2.27
C PHE A 58 -6.63 -11.54 -1.69
N GLN A 59 -7.56 -11.79 -2.61
CA GLN A 59 -8.91 -12.22 -2.29
C GLN A 59 -9.24 -13.50 -3.03
N ARG A 60 -10.07 -14.35 -2.40
CA ARG A 60 -10.58 -15.55 -3.05
C ARG A 60 -11.64 -15.17 -4.07
N TYR A 61 -11.62 -15.83 -5.22
CA TYR A 61 -12.73 -15.79 -6.15
C TYR A 61 -14.04 -16.19 -5.47
N ARG A 62 -15.05 -15.32 -5.53
CA ARG A 62 -16.42 -15.75 -5.23
C ARG A 62 -16.86 -16.66 -6.37
N ARG A 63 -16.95 -17.97 -6.13
CA ARG A 63 -17.65 -18.88 -7.06
C ARG A 63 -19.04 -18.28 -7.31
N HIS A 64 -19.36 -17.95 -8.55
CA HIS A 64 -20.73 -17.63 -8.95
C HIS A 64 -21.63 -18.80 -8.50
N GLY A 65 -22.55 -18.53 -7.57
CA GLY A 65 -23.50 -19.54 -7.08
C GLY A 65 -23.40 -19.90 -5.60
N ARG A 66 -23.59 -18.91 -4.72
CA ARG A 66 -24.29 -18.94 -3.42
C ARG A 66 -23.66 -17.86 -2.55
N ALA A 67 -24.47 -16.87 -2.17
CA ALA A 67 -24.15 -16.05 -1.01
C ALA A 67 -23.94 -17.03 0.17
N LEU A 68 -22.75 -17.03 0.76
CA LEU A 68 -22.62 -17.46 2.15
C LEU A 68 -23.50 -16.47 2.91
N ALA A 69 -24.70 -16.91 3.29
CA ALA A 69 -25.51 -16.20 4.27
C ALA A 69 -24.58 -15.94 5.46
N ALA A 70 -24.45 -14.68 5.86
CA ALA A 70 -23.86 -14.35 7.13
C ALA A 70 -24.62 -15.17 8.18
N ALA A 71 -23.97 -16.17 8.77
CA ALA A 71 -24.53 -16.83 9.94
C ALA A 71 -24.67 -15.72 11.00
N PRO A 72 -25.87 -15.49 11.55
CA PRO A 72 -26.04 -14.50 12.59
C PRO A 72 -25.14 -14.90 13.76
N ALA A 73 -24.29 -13.99 14.21
CA ALA A 73 -23.51 -14.14 15.43
C ALA A 73 -24.48 -14.22 16.61
N THR A 74 -24.98 -15.43 16.88
CA THR A 74 -25.88 -15.77 17.99
C THR A 74 -25.26 -16.95 18.73
N GLY A 75 -24.04 -16.72 19.23
CA GLY A 75 -23.44 -17.54 20.27
C GLY A 75 -23.30 -16.67 21.52
N PRO A 76 -23.67 -17.15 22.72
CA PRO A 76 -23.46 -16.38 23.94
C PRO A 76 -21.96 -16.05 24.09
N LEU A 77 -21.69 -14.78 24.38
CA LEU A 77 -20.36 -14.29 24.71
C LEU A 77 -19.90 -15.04 25.97
N SER A 78 -18.97 -15.99 25.81
CA SER A 78 -18.40 -16.73 26.93
C SER A 78 -17.59 -15.76 27.79
N THR A 79 -18.11 -15.43 28.96
CA THR A 79 -17.41 -14.73 30.04
C THR A 79 -16.41 -15.68 30.69
N ALA A 80 -15.23 -15.85 30.11
CA ALA A 80 -14.07 -16.39 30.82
C ALA A 80 -13.23 -15.21 31.32
N PRO A 81 -12.67 -15.24 32.55
CA PRO A 81 -11.91 -14.12 33.09
C PRO A 81 -10.64 -13.89 32.28
N GLU A 82 -10.40 -12.64 31.92
CA GLU A 82 -9.19 -12.16 31.28
C GLU A 82 -8.07 -12.17 32.34
N GLU A 83 -7.22 -13.18 32.29
CA GLU A 83 -6.03 -13.25 33.13
C GLU A 83 -4.98 -12.27 32.55
N GLU A 84 -4.86 -11.10 33.17
CA GLU A 84 -3.84 -10.10 32.86
C GLU A 84 -2.44 -10.73 32.95
N GLN A 85 -1.78 -10.93 31.82
CA GLN A 85 -0.34 -11.21 31.79
C GLN A 85 0.43 -9.87 31.75
N PRO A 86 1.13 -9.48 32.81
CA PRO A 86 1.90 -8.24 32.83
C PRO A 86 3.20 -8.45 32.03
N GLY A 87 3.42 -7.64 30.99
CA GLY A 87 4.75 -7.55 30.36
C GLY A 87 4.87 -7.18 28.88
N LEU A 88 3.79 -6.84 28.17
CA LEU A 88 3.83 -6.62 26.71
C LEU A 88 4.40 -5.24 26.28
N LEU A 89 5.55 -4.84 26.79
CA LEU A 89 6.23 -3.59 26.38
C LEU A 89 7.74 -3.71 26.15
N ARG A 90 8.26 -4.94 25.96
CA ARG A 90 9.58 -5.18 25.37
C ARG A 90 9.55 -6.47 24.57
N THR A 91 9.24 -6.41 23.28
CA THR A 91 9.55 -7.49 22.36
C THR A 91 10.98 -7.25 21.81
N PRO A 92 11.98 -8.06 22.21
CA PRO A 92 13.31 -7.98 21.64
C PRO A 92 13.27 -8.38 20.16
N LEU A 93 14.24 -7.93 19.37
CA LEU A 93 14.43 -8.31 17.96
C LEU A 93 14.41 -9.84 17.73
N GLU A 94 14.65 -10.64 18.76
CA GLU A 94 14.64 -12.11 18.76
C GLU A 94 13.26 -12.71 18.42
N TYR A 95 12.16 -11.98 18.62
CA TYR A 95 10.81 -12.44 18.24
C TYR A 95 10.47 -12.19 16.75
N LEU A 96 11.35 -11.54 15.98
CA LEU A 96 11.18 -11.30 14.55
C LEU A 96 11.51 -12.52 13.67
N GLY A 97 11.82 -13.66 14.30
CA GLY A 97 12.27 -14.86 13.60
C GLY A 97 13.69 -14.72 13.07
N THR A 98 14.41 -15.82 13.07
CA THR A 98 15.74 -15.96 12.49
C THR A 98 15.66 -15.99 10.96
N GLU A 99 16.77 -15.79 10.24
CA GLU A 99 16.81 -16.07 8.79
C GLU A 99 16.36 -17.52 8.45
N ALA A 100 16.50 -18.46 9.39
CA ALA A 100 16.00 -19.82 9.25
C ALA A 100 14.46 -19.91 9.34
N ASP A 101 13.78 -18.96 10.00
CA ASP A 101 12.31 -18.85 9.99
C ASP A 101 11.80 -18.26 8.67
N TRP A 102 12.57 -17.33 8.10
CA TRP A 102 12.35 -16.82 6.74
C TRP A 102 12.53 -17.92 5.68
N ALA A 103 13.58 -18.74 5.83
CA ALA A 103 13.83 -19.88 4.94
C ALA A 103 12.79 -21.00 5.10
N ARG A 104 12.32 -21.29 6.33
CA ARG A 104 11.29 -22.33 6.58
C ARG A 104 9.93 -21.98 5.97
N ASN A 105 9.55 -20.70 5.96
CA ASN A 105 8.34 -20.25 5.24
C ASN A 105 8.53 -20.19 3.71
N GLY A 106 9.78 -20.17 3.23
CA GLY A 106 10.13 -20.22 1.81
C GLY A 106 10.44 -21.62 1.25
N SER A 107 10.63 -22.64 2.09
CA SER A 107 11.17 -23.95 1.69
C SER A 107 10.16 -25.10 1.57
N SER A 108 8.87 -24.83 1.50
CA SER A 108 7.88 -25.80 1.00
C SER A 108 7.37 -25.31 -0.35
N SER A 109 7.37 -26.02 -1.45
CA SER A 109 7.70 -27.39 -1.80
C SER A 109 7.47 -27.47 -3.31
N SER A 110 8.01 -28.48 -3.99
CA SER A 110 7.55 -28.90 -5.32
C SER A 110 6.02 -28.85 -5.40
N SER A 111 5.45 -27.95 -6.20
CA SER A 111 3.99 -27.73 -6.20
C SER A 111 3.23 -29.02 -6.50
N SER A 112 2.51 -29.55 -5.50
CA SER A 112 1.53 -30.60 -5.72
C SER A 112 0.39 -30.05 -6.58
N SER A 113 -0.43 -30.91 -7.20
CA SER A 113 -1.60 -30.46 -7.98
C SER A 113 -2.61 -29.70 -7.09
N SER A 114 -2.63 -29.99 -5.78
CA SER A 114 -3.51 -29.37 -4.78
C SER A 114 -3.12 -27.93 -4.45
N THR A 115 -1.82 -27.60 -4.31
CA THR A 115 -1.37 -26.21 -4.10
C THR A 115 -1.65 -25.34 -5.31
N ARG A 116 -1.40 -25.83 -6.53
CA ARG A 116 -1.75 -25.10 -7.78
C ARG A 116 -3.25 -24.81 -7.90
N LYS A 117 -4.12 -25.75 -7.48
CA LYS A 117 -5.58 -25.58 -7.49
C LYS A 117 -6.08 -24.61 -6.41
N LEU A 118 -5.39 -24.54 -5.27
CA LEU A 118 -5.67 -23.57 -4.22
C LEU A 118 -5.27 -22.17 -4.67
N MET A 119 -4.10 -22.02 -5.31
CA MET A 119 -3.59 -20.75 -5.85
C MET A 119 -4.45 -20.15 -6.95
N SER A 120 -4.98 -20.95 -7.87
CA SER A 120 -5.90 -20.47 -8.92
C SER A 120 -7.22 -19.91 -8.38
N SER A 121 -7.50 -20.11 -7.09
CA SER A 121 -8.69 -19.57 -6.43
C SER A 121 -8.46 -18.17 -5.87
N TRP A 122 -7.23 -17.65 -5.90
CA TRP A 122 -6.88 -16.33 -5.40
C TRP A 122 -6.52 -15.40 -6.55
N HIS A 123 -6.90 -14.14 -6.40
CA HIS A 123 -6.50 -13.09 -7.32
C HIS A 123 -6.05 -11.87 -6.52
N TYR A 124 -5.13 -11.13 -7.10
CA TYR A 124 -4.71 -9.85 -6.55
C TYR A 124 -5.90 -8.87 -6.60
N TYR A 125 -6.21 -8.26 -5.46
CA TYR A 125 -7.47 -7.54 -5.24
C TYR A 125 -7.40 -6.08 -5.69
N ASP A 126 -6.42 -5.31 -5.18
CA ASP A 126 -6.32 -3.86 -5.40
C ASP A 126 -5.78 -3.47 -6.80
N VAL A 127 -6.30 -4.10 -7.87
CA VAL A 127 -5.94 -3.81 -9.28
C VAL A 127 -6.26 -2.36 -9.68
N TRP A 128 -7.19 -1.72 -9.00
CA TRP A 128 -7.61 -0.35 -9.26
C TRP A 128 -6.62 0.70 -8.70
N VAL A 129 -5.82 0.35 -7.69
CA VAL A 129 -4.80 1.26 -7.09
C VAL A 129 -3.40 0.94 -7.59
N GLY A 130 -3.05 -0.34 -7.64
CA GLY A 130 -1.70 -0.78 -8.00
C GLY A 130 -1.38 -0.47 -9.46
N ARG A 131 -0.26 0.19 -9.68
CA ARG A 131 0.24 0.54 -11.01
C ARG A 131 1.70 0.16 -11.11
N ASP A 132 2.06 -0.56 -12.16
CA ASP A 132 3.49 -0.76 -12.45
C ASP A 132 4.17 0.57 -12.78
N ILE A 133 5.49 0.57 -12.90
CA ILE A 133 6.25 1.82 -13.10
C ILE A 133 5.83 2.58 -14.36
N GLY A 134 5.32 1.88 -15.39
CA GLY A 134 4.81 2.48 -16.62
C GLY A 134 3.38 3.03 -16.51
N GLY A 135 2.77 2.99 -15.33
CA GLY A 135 1.41 3.48 -15.09
C GLY A 135 0.31 2.50 -15.50
N GLN A 136 0.65 1.25 -15.84
CA GLN A 136 -0.35 0.25 -16.18
C GLN A 136 -0.90 -0.41 -14.93
N MET A 137 -2.19 -0.73 -14.93
CA MET A 137 -2.82 -1.47 -13.83
C MET A 137 -2.12 -2.81 -13.61
N ILE A 138 -1.77 -3.09 -12.35
CA ILE A 138 -1.29 -4.42 -11.97
C ILE A 138 -2.44 -5.40 -12.20
N SER A 139 -2.19 -6.43 -13.00
CA SER A 139 -3.18 -7.46 -13.33
C SER A 139 -3.53 -8.27 -12.08
N SER A 140 -4.78 -8.73 -11.99
CA SER A 140 -5.24 -9.62 -10.92
C SER A 140 -4.57 -11.01 -10.92
N HIS A 141 -3.88 -11.35 -12.00
CA HIS A 141 -3.23 -12.65 -12.22
C HIS A 141 -1.85 -12.47 -12.83
N ASN A 142 -1.05 -13.53 -12.72
CA ASN A 142 0.20 -13.64 -13.45
C ASN A 142 -0.03 -13.62 -14.98
N PRO A 143 0.70 -12.79 -15.74
CA PRO A 143 1.71 -11.83 -15.28
C PRO A 143 1.11 -10.55 -14.68
N TYR A 144 1.35 -10.34 -13.38
CA TYR A 144 0.84 -9.19 -12.61
C TYR A 144 1.32 -7.86 -13.20
N ILE A 145 2.61 -7.78 -13.50
CA ILE A 145 3.28 -6.55 -13.94
C ILE A 145 3.36 -6.52 -15.47
N ARG A 146 3.01 -5.39 -16.10
CA ARG A 146 3.06 -5.24 -17.57
C ARG A 146 4.39 -4.70 -18.05
N HIS A 147 4.97 -3.74 -17.34
CA HIS A 147 6.30 -3.19 -17.62
C HIS A 147 7.33 -4.33 -17.63
N GLU A 148 7.96 -4.56 -18.79
CA GLU A 148 8.76 -5.75 -19.04
C GLU A 148 9.95 -5.88 -18.07
N GLY A 149 10.69 -4.79 -17.87
CA GLY A 149 11.85 -4.78 -16.96
C GLY A 149 11.47 -5.12 -15.52
N SER A 150 10.37 -4.54 -15.03
CA SER A 150 9.86 -4.80 -13.68
C SER A 150 9.25 -6.21 -13.58
N ARG A 151 8.58 -6.70 -14.62
CA ARG A 151 7.96 -8.03 -14.64
C ARG A 151 8.99 -9.14 -14.44
N ASN A 152 10.16 -9.04 -15.06
CA ASN A 152 11.20 -10.06 -14.94
C ASN A 152 11.78 -10.11 -13.52
N ARG A 153 11.92 -8.96 -12.84
CA ARG A 153 12.33 -8.90 -11.42
C ARG A 153 11.24 -9.45 -10.51
N PHE A 154 10.00 -9.00 -10.70
CA PHE A 154 8.86 -9.40 -9.88
C PHE A 154 8.63 -10.92 -9.91
N ARG A 155 8.70 -11.56 -11.08
CA ARG A 155 8.57 -13.02 -11.23
C ARG A 155 9.61 -13.82 -10.45
N GLN A 156 10.75 -13.22 -10.13
CA GLN A 156 11.82 -13.84 -9.36
C GLN A 156 11.70 -13.55 -7.84
N GLY A 157 10.67 -12.82 -7.41
CA GLY A 157 10.46 -12.42 -6.02
C GLY A 157 11.19 -11.13 -5.61
N TRP A 158 11.78 -10.41 -6.55
CA TRP A 158 12.51 -9.18 -6.24
C TRP A 158 11.57 -7.98 -6.12
N PRO A 159 11.81 -7.06 -5.16
CA PRO A 159 11.11 -5.79 -5.12
C PRO A 159 11.28 -4.99 -6.41
N ILE A 160 10.26 -4.22 -6.76
CA ILE A 160 10.24 -3.41 -7.98
C ILE A 160 9.77 -1.98 -7.70
N PRO A 161 10.30 -0.99 -8.42
CA PRO A 161 9.71 0.34 -8.45
C PRO A 161 8.33 0.27 -9.12
N VAL A 162 7.41 1.06 -8.61
CA VAL A 162 6.01 1.14 -9.07
C VAL A 162 5.58 2.59 -9.18
N HIS A 163 4.56 2.85 -9.99
CA HIS A 163 3.96 4.18 -10.06
C HIS A 163 2.99 4.42 -8.90
N SER A 164 2.27 3.39 -8.45
CA SER A 164 1.33 3.50 -7.34
C SER A 164 1.18 2.14 -6.67
N CYS A 165 1.13 2.12 -5.35
CA CYS A 165 0.84 0.93 -4.56
C CYS A 165 0.08 1.34 -3.29
N TRP A 166 -0.61 0.37 -2.68
CA TRP A 166 -1.20 0.52 -1.34
C TRP A 166 -1.51 -0.87 -0.79
N ASN A 167 -2.33 -1.62 -1.54
CA ASN A 167 -2.39 -3.07 -1.53
C ASN A 167 -2.59 -3.70 -0.16
N GLY A 168 -3.48 -3.14 0.66
CA GLY A 168 -3.72 -3.62 2.02
C GLY A 168 -2.68 -3.23 3.09
N LEU A 169 -1.40 -3.07 2.74
CA LEU A 169 -0.32 -2.65 3.66
C LEU A 169 0.66 -1.72 2.94
N ALA A 170 0.79 -0.50 3.44
CA ALA A 170 1.73 0.50 2.93
C ALA A 170 2.49 1.19 4.07
N VAL A 171 3.81 1.27 3.95
CA VAL A 171 4.67 2.07 4.82
C VAL A 171 5.07 3.33 4.08
N MET A 172 4.79 4.49 4.66
CA MET A 172 4.98 5.80 4.04
C MET A 172 5.98 6.64 4.81
N ASN A 173 6.71 7.48 4.08
CA ASN A 173 7.46 8.60 4.65
C ASN A 173 6.48 9.54 5.37
N ALA A 174 6.78 9.89 6.63
CA ALA A 174 5.92 10.75 7.41
C ALA A 174 6.04 12.25 7.02
N ALA A 175 7.14 12.64 6.37
CA ALA A 175 7.44 14.04 6.07
C ALA A 175 6.37 14.78 5.25
N PRO A 176 5.72 14.18 4.24
CA PRO A 176 4.56 14.81 3.57
C PRO A 176 3.45 15.23 4.54
N PHE A 177 3.11 14.39 5.52
CA PHE A 177 2.05 14.68 6.47
C PHE A 177 2.44 15.76 7.49
N THR A 178 3.67 15.69 8.00
CA THR A 178 4.17 16.53 9.10
C THR A 178 4.75 17.87 8.63
N ARG A 179 5.50 17.90 7.53
CA ARG A 179 6.19 19.11 7.03
C ARG A 179 5.38 19.87 5.99
N HIS A 180 4.61 19.17 5.16
CA HIS A 180 3.86 19.76 4.05
C HIS A 180 2.35 19.85 4.33
N ASN A 181 1.92 19.45 5.52
CA ASN A 181 0.52 19.44 5.93
C ASN A 181 -0.38 18.60 4.99
N LEU A 182 0.19 17.58 4.33
CA LEU A 182 -0.56 16.75 3.40
C LEU A 182 -1.66 15.97 4.15
N ARG A 183 -2.84 15.85 3.54
CA ARG A 183 -3.98 15.12 4.08
C ARG A 183 -4.61 14.27 2.99
N PHE A 184 -5.21 13.14 3.39
CA PHE A 184 -6.06 12.36 2.51
C PHE A 184 -7.25 13.20 2.03
N ARG A 185 -7.63 13.02 0.77
CA ARG A 185 -8.71 13.77 0.14
C ARG A 185 -9.37 12.93 -0.95
N ALA A 186 -10.60 13.30 -1.28
CA ALA A 186 -11.22 12.88 -2.53
C ALA A 186 -10.74 13.79 -3.68
N GLY A 187 -11.06 13.41 -4.91
CA GLY A 187 -10.89 14.30 -6.07
C GLY A 187 -11.77 15.54 -5.94
N VAL A 188 -11.21 16.71 -6.27
CA VAL A 188 -11.92 17.99 -6.32
C VAL A 188 -12.68 18.13 -7.64
N GLU A 189 -13.84 17.47 -7.73
CA GLU A 189 -14.65 17.42 -8.96
C GLU A 189 -15.08 18.80 -9.49
N VAL A 190 -15.37 19.74 -8.59
CA VAL A 190 -15.72 21.13 -8.95
C VAL A 190 -14.59 21.87 -9.69
N LYS A 191 -13.38 21.31 -9.70
CA LYS A 191 -12.22 21.80 -10.44
C LYS A 191 -11.77 20.82 -11.53
N ASP A 192 -12.65 19.91 -11.94
CA ASP A 192 -12.40 18.84 -12.90
C ASP A 192 -11.27 17.90 -12.48
N GLU A 193 -11.00 17.76 -11.17
CA GLU A 193 -10.09 16.73 -10.73
C GLU A 193 -10.76 15.36 -10.80
N CYS A 194 -9.96 14.39 -11.22
CA CYS A 194 -10.31 12.99 -11.29
C CYS A 194 -11.00 12.44 -10.03
N ARG A 195 -12.15 11.78 -10.22
CA ARG A 195 -12.73 10.89 -9.21
C ARG A 195 -12.00 9.54 -9.27
N ALA A 196 -11.00 9.39 -8.39
CA ALA A 196 -10.16 8.21 -8.30
C ALA A 196 -10.01 7.72 -6.86
N SER A 197 -9.31 6.59 -6.70
CA SER A 197 -8.91 6.09 -5.38
C SER A 197 -8.22 7.16 -4.57
N GLU A 198 -8.66 7.33 -3.33
CA GLU A 198 -7.89 8.07 -2.33
C GLU A 198 -6.45 7.54 -2.21
N CYS A 199 -6.25 6.22 -2.31
CA CYS A 199 -4.94 5.59 -2.24
C CYS A 199 -4.06 5.91 -3.45
N SER A 200 -4.67 6.17 -4.61
CA SER A 200 -3.95 6.68 -5.78
C SER A 200 -3.69 8.18 -5.65
N ILE A 201 -4.69 8.97 -5.26
CA ILE A 201 -4.59 10.43 -5.11
C ILE A 201 -3.48 10.82 -4.16
N ILE A 202 -3.39 10.18 -2.98
CA ILE A 202 -2.31 10.47 -2.03
C ILE A 202 -0.93 10.18 -2.61
N GLY A 203 -0.80 9.14 -3.46
CA GLY A 203 0.45 8.85 -4.18
C GLY A 203 0.85 9.99 -5.12
N PHE A 204 -0.09 10.54 -5.89
CA PHE A 204 0.18 11.72 -6.72
C PHE A 204 0.51 12.96 -5.90
N ASP A 205 -0.16 13.16 -4.78
CA ASP A 205 0.15 14.28 -3.88
C ASP A 205 1.57 14.17 -3.30
N PHE A 206 1.99 12.96 -2.93
CA PHE A 206 3.38 12.66 -2.57
C PHE A 206 4.33 13.02 -3.71
N MET A 207 4.06 12.58 -4.95
CA MET A 207 4.89 12.89 -6.11
C MET A 207 5.00 14.40 -6.36
N ARG A 208 3.91 15.17 -6.27
CA ARG A 208 3.94 16.64 -6.45
C ARG A 208 4.78 17.36 -5.40
N LEU A 209 4.93 16.76 -4.22
CA LEU A 209 5.81 17.25 -3.16
C LEU A 209 7.26 16.74 -3.29
N GLY A 210 7.58 15.96 -4.32
CA GLY A 210 8.92 15.40 -4.55
C GLY A 210 9.16 14.04 -3.89
N TYR A 211 8.13 13.38 -3.36
CA TYR A 211 8.21 12.10 -2.66
C TYR A 211 7.69 10.95 -3.55
N GLY A 212 8.33 10.71 -4.70
CA GLY A 212 7.83 9.77 -5.72
C GLY A 212 8.47 8.38 -5.72
N LYS A 213 9.30 8.03 -4.73
CA LYS A 213 10.05 6.76 -4.72
C LYS A 213 9.20 5.62 -4.17
N PHE A 214 8.38 5.00 -5.01
CA PHE A 214 7.43 3.96 -4.58
C PHE A 214 7.88 2.55 -4.95
N LEU A 215 7.78 1.64 -3.98
CA LEU A 215 8.26 0.26 -4.10
C LEU A 215 7.14 -0.73 -3.79
N LEU A 216 7.09 -1.80 -4.56
CA LEU A 216 6.28 -2.98 -4.29
C LEU A 216 7.18 -4.18 -4.00
N ASP A 217 6.94 -4.86 -2.89
CA ASP A 217 7.66 -6.06 -2.50
C ASP A 217 6.76 -7.31 -2.56
N PRO A 218 7.00 -8.23 -3.52
CA PRO A 218 6.14 -9.40 -3.70
C PRO A 218 6.29 -10.46 -2.60
N SER A 219 7.25 -10.30 -1.68
CA SER A 219 7.39 -11.16 -0.50
C SER A 219 6.47 -10.75 0.65
N VAL A 220 5.89 -9.55 0.59
CA VAL A 220 4.92 -9.07 1.57
C VAL A 220 3.52 -9.31 1.02
N ARG A 221 2.74 -10.17 1.68
CA ARG A 221 1.47 -10.67 1.18
C ARG A 221 0.40 -10.65 2.26
N MET A 222 -0.75 -10.11 1.93
CA MET A 222 -1.89 -10.01 2.83
C MET A 222 -3.14 -10.61 2.21
N MET A 223 -4.09 -10.99 3.06
CA MET A 223 -5.26 -11.76 2.66
C MET A 223 -6.51 -11.18 3.32
N TYR A 224 -7.61 -11.08 2.58
CA TYR A 224 -8.89 -10.62 3.16
C TYR A 224 -9.68 -11.72 3.89
N THR A 225 -9.12 -12.93 4.01
CA THR A 225 -9.79 -14.06 4.68
C THR A 225 -8.79 -14.89 5.47
N VAL A 226 -9.27 -15.49 6.58
CA VAL A 226 -8.48 -16.42 7.41
C VAL A 226 -7.98 -17.61 6.59
N GLU A 227 -8.82 -18.18 5.71
CA GLU A 227 -8.42 -19.27 4.81
C GLU A 227 -7.23 -18.87 3.93
N GLY A 228 -7.23 -17.64 3.42
CA GLY A 228 -6.13 -17.09 2.62
C GLY A 228 -4.85 -16.91 3.41
N SER A 229 -4.94 -16.50 4.69
CA SER A 229 -3.74 -16.34 5.51
C SER A 229 -2.95 -17.65 5.70
N ALA A 230 -3.60 -18.81 5.61
CA ALA A 230 -2.93 -20.11 5.67
C ALA A 230 -2.08 -20.43 4.42
N VAL A 231 -2.22 -19.67 3.33
CA VAL A 231 -1.48 -19.87 2.07
C VAL A 231 -0.45 -18.78 1.78
N HIS A 232 -0.08 -17.96 2.79
CA HIS A 232 0.96 -16.92 2.70
C HIS A 232 2.25 -17.40 1.98
N GLY A 233 2.65 -18.65 2.28
CA GLY A 233 3.78 -19.37 1.68
C GLY A 233 3.66 -19.77 0.21
N GLY A 234 2.44 -20.04 -0.26
CA GLY A 234 2.19 -20.85 -1.45
C GLY A 234 1.87 -20.05 -2.70
N PHE A 235 2.48 -18.88 -2.92
CA PHE A 235 2.17 -18.04 -4.09
C PHE A 235 3.07 -18.33 -5.31
N ASP A 236 2.66 -17.89 -6.50
CA ASP A 236 3.36 -18.20 -7.77
C ASP A 236 4.58 -17.30 -8.03
N VAL A 237 4.93 -16.51 -7.02
CA VAL A 237 6.12 -15.69 -6.94
C VAL A 237 6.96 -16.20 -5.77
N PRO A 238 8.28 -16.43 -5.93
CA PRO A 238 9.14 -16.79 -4.81
C PRO A 238 9.16 -15.72 -3.73
N MET A 239 9.28 -16.11 -2.46
CA MET A 239 9.63 -15.17 -1.39
C MET A 239 11.14 -15.01 -1.30
N ARG A 240 11.59 -13.79 -0.99
CA ARG A 240 13.00 -13.42 -0.85
C ARG A 240 13.26 -12.78 0.50
N SER A 241 14.23 -13.29 1.24
CA SER A 241 14.74 -12.63 2.44
C SER A 241 15.31 -11.24 2.12
N LEU A 242 15.37 -10.35 3.12
CA LEU A 242 16.00 -9.04 2.92
C LEU A 242 17.49 -9.16 2.57
N ALA A 243 18.17 -10.17 3.10
CA ALA A 243 19.56 -10.47 2.76
C ALA A 243 19.72 -10.87 1.29
N GLU A 244 18.83 -11.72 0.76
CA GLU A 244 18.81 -12.05 -0.68
C GLU A 244 18.53 -10.81 -1.53
N VAL A 245 17.58 -9.96 -1.12
CA VAL A 245 17.28 -8.71 -1.85
C VAL A 245 18.53 -7.82 -1.89
N GLN A 246 19.20 -7.63 -0.76
CA GLN A 246 20.43 -6.84 -0.68
C GLN A 246 21.54 -7.44 -1.54
N ALA A 247 21.80 -8.75 -1.43
CA ALA A 247 22.84 -9.42 -2.20
C ALA A 247 22.59 -9.35 -3.72
N GLN A 248 21.34 -9.49 -4.15
CA GLN A 248 20.98 -9.31 -5.56
C GLN A 248 21.20 -7.86 -6.00
N HIS A 249 20.89 -6.88 -5.14
CA HIS A 249 21.12 -5.46 -5.42
C HIS A 249 22.61 -5.14 -5.56
N ASP A 250 23.45 -5.69 -4.67
CA ASP A 250 24.92 -5.61 -4.75
C ASP A 250 25.42 -6.17 -6.08
N LYS A 251 24.92 -7.36 -6.47
CA LYS A 251 25.26 -8.01 -7.74
C LYS A 251 24.83 -7.19 -8.96
N ASP A 252 23.70 -6.51 -8.87
CA ASP A 252 23.18 -5.65 -9.94
C ASP A 252 23.94 -4.30 -10.03
N GLY A 253 24.91 -4.06 -9.15
CA GLY A 253 25.65 -2.80 -9.07
C GLY A 253 24.83 -1.65 -8.48
N MET A 254 23.81 -1.98 -7.68
CA MET A 254 22.81 -1.06 -7.16
C MET A 254 23.00 -0.77 -5.66
N SER A 255 24.01 -1.26 -4.97
CA SER A 255 24.12 -1.20 -3.50
C SER A 255 24.57 0.10 -2.83
N LYS A 256 24.37 1.27 -3.44
CA LYS A 256 24.84 2.52 -2.83
C LYS A 256 24.05 2.85 -1.55
N GLY A 257 24.74 2.87 -0.41
CA GLY A 257 24.21 3.39 0.85
C GLY A 257 23.57 2.37 1.80
N GLY A 258 23.70 1.06 1.54
CA GLY A 258 23.23 0.01 2.45
C GLY A 258 21.69 -0.12 2.56
N ASP A 259 20.96 0.56 1.67
CA ASP A 259 19.52 0.39 1.49
C ASP A 259 19.28 -0.56 0.30
N PRO A 260 18.44 -1.61 0.45
CA PRO A 260 18.25 -2.63 -0.57
C PRO A 260 17.51 -2.15 -1.84
N VAL A 261 16.99 -0.91 -1.86
CA VAL A 261 16.19 -0.39 -2.98
C VAL A 261 16.52 1.04 -3.38
N GLY A 262 17.39 1.74 -2.64
CA GLY A 262 17.71 3.14 -2.89
C GLY A 262 18.22 3.42 -4.30
N ALA A 263 18.99 2.52 -4.89
CA ALA A 263 19.55 2.77 -6.22
C ALA A 263 18.58 2.60 -7.39
N PHE A 264 17.37 2.06 -7.19
CA PHE A 264 16.35 2.16 -8.25
C PHE A 264 16.13 3.61 -8.68
N TRP A 265 16.32 4.54 -7.75
CA TRP A 265 16.02 5.96 -7.92
C TRP A 265 17.27 6.80 -8.21
N GLU A 266 18.43 6.17 -8.44
CA GLU A 266 19.63 6.86 -8.90
C GLU A 266 19.43 7.33 -10.35
N PRO A 267 19.80 8.58 -10.70
CA PRO A 267 19.52 9.14 -12.02
C PRO A 267 19.96 8.27 -13.20
N ALA A 268 21.13 7.62 -13.08
CA ALA A 268 21.64 6.71 -14.10
C ALA A 268 20.80 5.43 -14.25
N VAL A 269 20.28 4.89 -13.15
CA VAL A 269 19.43 3.70 -13.15
C VAL A 269 18.05 4.04 -13.68
N VAL A 270 17.46 5.16 -13.23
CA VAL A 270 16.17 5.66 -13.72
C VAL A 270 16.21 5.88 -15.23
N ALA A 271 17.25 6.55 -15.73
CA ALA A 271 17.41 6.80 -17.16
C ALA A 271 17.60 5.50 -17.96
N LYS A 272 18.42 4.56 -17.48
CA LYS A 272 18.70 3.29 -18.16
C LYS A 272 17.48 2.38 -18.26
N HIS A 273 16.63 2.38 -17.23
CA HIS A 273 15.53 1.42 -17.09
C HIS A 273 14.14 2.06 -17.24
N ALA A 274 14.07 3.33 -17.68
CA ALA A 274 12.84 4.09 -17.85
C ALA A 274 11.92 4.02 -16.62
N LEU A 275 12.50 4.17 -15.42
CA LEU A 275 11.78 4.02 -14.14
C LEU A 275 11.00 5.28 -13.73
N THR A 276 10.63 6.12 -14.68
CA THR A 276 9.87 7.34 -14.42
C THR A 276 8.41 6.93 -14.16
N PRO A 277 7.86 7.20 -12.97
CA PRO A 277 6.44 6.95 -12.72
C PRO A 277 5.57 7.69 -13.74
N SER A 278 4.50 7.04 -14.19
CA SER A 278 3.50 7.67 -15.06
C SER A 278 2.91 8.95 -14.44
N SER A 279 2.33 9.81 -15.28
CA SER A 279 1.52 10.94 -14.84
C SER A 279 0.03 10.61 -14.75
N THR A 280 -0.37 9.39 -15.12
CA THR A 280 -1.78 9.04 -15.35
C THR A 280 -2.42 8.25 -14.21
N ILE A 281 -3.65 8.65 -13.84
CA ILE A 281 -4.52 7.96 -12.89
C ILE A 281 -5.76 7.43 -13.62
N SER A 282 -6.36 6.33 -13.15
CA SER A 282 -7.64 5.86 -13.70
C SER A 282 -8.81 6.63 -13.09
N CYS A 283 -9.48 7.43 -13.91
CA CYS A 283 -10.68 8.18 -13.53
C CYS A 283 -11.91 7.43 -13.98
N CYS A 284 -12.78 7.09 -13.02
CA CYS A 284 -14.00 6.34 -13.30
C CYS A 284 -15.22 7.26 -13.22
N GLY A 285 -16.17 7.06 -14.13
CA GLY A 285 -17.48 7.69 -14.07
C GLY A 285 -18.36 7.14 -12.94
N THR A 286 -19.53 7.74 -12.79
CA THR A 286 -20.57 7.25 -11.88
C THR A 286 -21.63 6.46 -12.62
N ASP A 287 -22.26 5.50 -11.93
CA ASP A 287 -23.48 4.86 -12.38
C ASP A 287 -24.69 5.81 -12.26
N ALA A 288 -25.88 5.32 -12.63
CA ALA A 288 -27.13 6.08 -12.57
C ALA A 288 -27.53 6.54 -11.15
N LYS A 289 -26.90 6.00 -10.10
CA LYS A 289 -27.12 6.39 -8.70
C LYS A 289 -26.10 7.41 -8.21
N GLY A 290 -25.15 7.81 -9.05
CA GLY A 290 -24.04 8.68 -8.66
C GLY A 290 -22.93 7.94 -7.90
N GLU A 291 -23.01 6.61 -7.78
CA GLU A 291 -21.96 5.80 -7.18
C GLU A 291 -20.87 5.54 -8.21
N LEU A 292 -19.62 5.41 -7.77
CA LEU A 292 -18.53 5.04 -8.67
C LEU A 292 -18.81 3.67 -9.30
N ASP A 293 -18.81 3.61 -10.63
CA ASP A 293 -19.05 2.36 -11.37
C ASP A 293 -17.78 1.49 -11.40
N TRP A 294 -17.51 0.82 -10.29
CA TRP A 294 -16.39 -0.11 -10.15
C TRP A 294 -16.62 -1.45 -10.87
N ARG A 295 -17.85 -1.71 -11.34
CA ARG A 295 -18.23 -3.03 -11.86
C ARG A 295 -18.05 -3.12 -13.37
N SER A 296 -18.31 -2.03 -14.09
CA SER A 296 -18.24 -2.05 -15.54
C SER A 296 -16.82 -1.87 -16.07
N TRP A 297 -15.91 -1.21 -15.33
CA TRP A 297 -14.51 -0.82 -15.71
C TRP A 297 -14.37 -0.02 -17.02
N SER A 298 -15.35 -0.13 -17.92
CA SER A 298 -15.47 0.51 -19.22
C SER A 298 -15.64 2.02 -19.15
N SER A 299 -16.06 2.52 -17.98
CA SER A 299 -16.18 3.96 -17.69
C SER A 299 -14.89 4.55 -17.12
N CYS A 300 -13.86 3.74 -16.85
CA CYS A 300 -12.59 4.21 -16.33
C CYS A 300 -11.59 4.51 -17.46
N ALA A 301 -11.06 5.73 -17.51
CA ALA A 301 -10.04 6.14 -18.47
C ALA A 301 -8.79 6.68 -17.76
N PRO A 302 -7.57 6.42 -18.29
CA PRO A 302 -6.36 7.06 -17.78
C PRO A 302 -6.40 8.57 -18.09
N LEU A 303 -6.17 9.41 -17.08
CA LEU A 303 -6.07 10.86 -17.20
C LEU A 303 -4.72 11.32 -16.65
N ASP A 304 -4.00 12.14 -17.42
CA ASP A 304 -2.80 12.82 -16.92
C ASP A 304 -3.20 13.83 -15.85
N VAL A 305 -2.71 13.63 -14.64
CA VAL A 305 -2.96 14.52 -13.50
C VAL A 305 -1.73 15.32 -13.10
N MET A 306 -0.55 15.07 -13.67
CA MET A 306 0.68 15.78 -13.32
C MET A 306 1.03 16.91 -14.29
N GLY A 307 0.52 16.88 -15.53
CA GLY A 307 0.95 17.78 -16.62
C GLY A 307 0.19 19.10 -16.79
N GLY A 308 -0.88 19.38 -16.04
CA GLY A 308 -1.76 20.53 -16.33
C GLY A 308 -2.24 21.38 -15.14
N ARG A 309 -2.65 20.76 -14.03
CA ARG A 309 -3.18 21.46 -12.84
C ARG A 309 -2.56 20.90 -11.54
N ASN A 310 -2.22 21.78 -10.60
CA ASN A 310 -1.65 21.39 -9.30
C ASN A 310 -2.73 21.29 -8.22
N PHE A 311 -3.55 20.24 -8.29
CA PHE A 311 -4.62 20.00 -7.32
C PHE A 311 -4.11 19.82 -5.89
N THR A 312 -2.91 19.26 -5.70
CA THR A 312 -2.28 19.16 -4.37
C THR A 312 -2.05 20.55 -3.77
N GLY A 313 -1.44 21.46 -4.53
CA GLY A 313 -1.17 22.83 -4.06
C GLY A 313 -2.45 23.60 -3.76
N GLU A 314 -3.48 23.47 -4.61
CA GLU A 314 -4.78 24.09 -4.38
C GLU A 314 -5.48 23.54 -3.13
N PHE A 315 -5.44 22.23 -2.93
CA PHE A 315 -5.98 21.59 -1.74
C PHE A 315 -5.26 22.03 -0.47
N LEU A 316 -3.91 22.08 -0.49
CA LEU A 316 -3.13 22.57 0.64
C LEU A 316 -3.44 24.03 0.97
N THR A 317 -3.61 24.87 -0.04
CA THR A 317 -4.02 26.28 0.12
C THR A 317 -5.41 26.37 0.75
N TYR A 318 -6.37 25.59 0.26
CA TYR A 318 -7.71 25.51 0.83
C TYR A 318 -7.68 25.06 2.30
N LEU A 319 -6.91 24.02 2.63
CA LEU A 319 -6.76 23.55 4.00
C LEU A 319 -6.19 24.62 4.92
N GLN A 320 -5.18 25.38 4.47
CA GLN A 320 -4.61 26.48 5.25
C GLN A 320 -5.66 27.56 5.56
N GLN A 321 -6.49 27.91 4.57
CA GLN A 321 -7.59 28.89 4.75
C GLN A 321 -8.63 28.38 5.76
N GLN A 322 -8.99 27.09 5.72
CA GLN A 322 -9.95 26.49 6.66
C GLN A 322 -9.41 26.38 8.08
N LEU A 323 -8.09 26.20 8.25
CA LEU A 323 -7.45 26.12 9.57
C LEU A 323 -7.23 27.50 10.21
N ALA A 324 -7.25 28.58 9.41
CA ALA A 324 -7.08 29.96 9.88
C ALA A 324 -8.38 30.60 10.42
N THR A 325 -9.54 29.95 10.29
CA THR A 325 -10.80 30.47 10.81
C THR A 325 -10.94 30.24 12.33
N PRO A 326 -11.56 31.18 13.08
CA PRO A 326 -11.62 31.13 14.55
C PRO A 326 -12.28 29.88 15.15
N GLU A 327 -13.13 29.17 14.38
CA GLU A 327 -13.76 27.93 14.85
C GLU A 327 -12.88 26.68 14.73
N GLY A 328 -11.75 26.72 13.99
CA GLY A 328 -10.73 25.66 13.92
C GLY A 328 -11.22 24.23 13.59
N LYS A 329 -12.51 24.06 13.30
CA LYS A 329 -13.14 22.80 12.94
C LYS A 329 -13.05 22.68 11.43
N LEU A 330 -12.28 21.69 10.98
CA LEU A 330 -12.41 21.15 9.63
C LEU A 330 -13.88 20.77 9.39
N GLN A 331 -14.68 21.71 8.88
CA GLN A 331 -15.96 21.39 8.28
C GLN A 331 -15.65 20.77 6.92
N TRP A 332 -15.71 19.44 6.89
CA TRP A 332 -15.65 18.71 5.63
C TRP A 332 -16.89 19.04 4.82
N VAL A 333 -16.78 20.03 3.92
CA VAL A 333 -17.84 20.35 2.97
C VAL A 333 -17.84 19.29 1.88
N GLY A 334 -18.88 18.45 1.85
CA GLY A 334 -19.16 17.53 0.74
C GLY A 334 -19.23 16.07 1.14
N GLU A 335 -20.41 15.64 1.59
CA GLU A 335 -20.92 14.30 1.33
C GLU A 335 -21.76 14.37 0.06
N ARG A 336 -21.35 13.62 -0.95
CA ARG A 336 -22.24 12.76 -1.72
C ARG A 336 -21.49 11.49 -2.06
#